data_AF-A0A0S8KVK4-F1
#
_entry.id   AF-A0A0S8KVK4-F1
#
_cell.length_a   1.000
_cell.length_b   1.000
_cell.length_c   1.000
_cell.angle_alpha   90.00
_cell.angle_beta   90.00
_cell.angle_gamma   90.00
#
_symmetry.space_group_name_H-M   'P 1'
#
loop_
_entity.id
_entity.type
_entity.pdbx_description
1 polymer ?
#
loop_
_entity_poly.entity_id
_entity_poly.type
_entity_poly.pdbx_seq_one_letter_code
_entity_poly.pdbx_strand_id
1 'polypeptide(L)'
;MTPTRIAVQDREAAKRDTSLRGSAAERYTKVRRTSEALARPLAPDDYGLQAMPEVSPAKWHLAHTSWFFETFLLKPFLPGYREFHPQFGHLFNSYYNQVGSPFPRPQRGLLSR
;
A
#
# COMPACT_ATOMS: atom_id res chain seq x y z
N MET A 1 -6.23 27.31 41.20
CA MET A 1 -7.04 26.35 40.42
C MET A 1 -6.10 25.36 39.76
N THR A 2 -5.90 24.21 40.39
CA THR A 2 -4.99 23.16 39.92
C THR A 2 -5.71 22.36 38.83
N PRO A 3 -5.12 22.15 37.64
CA PRO A 3 -5.76 21.30 36.64
C PRO A 3 -5.93 19.89 37.21
N THR A 4 -7.16 19.36 37.14
CA THR A 4 -7.51 18.02 37.63
C THR A 4 -6.63 16.97 36.94
N ARG A 5 -6.05 16.06 37.71
CA ARG A 5 -5.11 15.00 37.26
C ARG A 5 -5.56 14.23 36.02
N ILE A 6 -6.88 14.09 35.84
CA ILE A 6 -7.53 13.45 34.68
C ILE A 6 -7.28 14.25 33.38
N ALA A 7 -7.44 15.58 33.41
CA ALA A 7 -7.27 16.43 32.22
C ALA A 7 -5.80 16.50 31.74
N VAL A 8 -4.84 16.26 32.63
CA VAL A 8 -3.41 16.17 32.28
C VAL A 8 -3.11 14.82 31.61
N GLN A 9 -3.69 13.73 32.13
CA GLN A 9 -3.53 12.39 31.55
C GLN A 9 -4.14 12.28 30.14
N ASP A 10 -5.30 12.89 29.90
CA ASP A 10 -5.96 12.90 28.58
C ASP A 10 -5.13 13.68 27.54
N ARG A 11 -4.50 14.79 27.95
CA ARG A 11 -3.62 15.57 27.07
C ARG A 11 -2.32 14.85 26.75
N GLU A 12 -1.75 14.12 27.71
CA GLU A 12 -0.57 13.29 27.46
C GLU A 12 -0.88 12.11 26.54
N ALA A 13 -2.04 11.46 26.70
CA ALA A 13 -2.49 10.38 25.81
C ALA A 13 -2.68 10.88 24.36
N ALA A 14 -3.33 12.04 24.18
CA ALA A 14 -3.51 12.65 22.86
C ALA A 14 -2.18 13.05 22.20
N LYS A 15 -1.23 13.58 22.99
CA LYS A 15 0.15 13.86 22.50
C LYS A 15 0.87 12.59 22.07
N ARG A 16 0.76 11.51 22.84
CA ARG A 16 1.35 10.20 22.49
C ARG A 16 0.74 9.63 21.23
N ASP A 17 -0.59 9.64 21.08
CA ASP A 17 -1.27 9.18 19.86
C ASP A 17 -0.82 9.99 18.63
N THR A 18 -0.76 11.32 18.77
CA THR A 18 -0.28 12.21 17.70
C THR A 18 1.18 11.89 17.31
N SER A 19 2.05 11.70 18.30
CA SER A 19 3.46 11.34 18.07
C SER A 19 3.62 9.96 17.41
N LEU A 20 2.84 8.97 17.85
CA LEU A 20 2.83 7.63 17.28
C LEU A 20 2.36 7.66 15.82
N ARG A 21 1.28 8.38 15.53
CA ARG A 21 0.78 8.60 14.16
C ARG A 21 1.82 9.29 13.29
N GLY A 22 2.49 10.33 13.81
CA GLY A 22 3.60 11.00 13.12
C GLY A 22 4.71 10.00 12.73
N SER A 23 5.18 9.20 13.69
CA SER A 23 6.21 8.18 13.43
C SER A 23 5.76 7.09 12.45
N ALA A 24 4.47 6.74 12.43
CA ALA A 24 3.93 5.74 11.52
C ALA A 24 3.84 6.28 10.09
N ALA A 25 3.40 7.53 9.93
CA ALA A 25 3.33 8.21 8.64
C ALA A 25 4.72 8.42 8.02
N GLU A 26 5.71 8.81 8.83
CA GLU A 26 7.11 8.94 8.40
C GLU A 26 7.69 7.60 7.95
N ARG A 27 7.47 6.53 8.73
CA ARG A 27 7.92 5.18 8.36
C ARG A 27 7.23 4.69 7.09
N TYR A 28 5.92 4.87 6.96
CA TYR A 28 5.18 4.56 5.74
C TYR A 28 5.80 5.27 4.55
N THR A 29 5.96 6.60 4.64
CA THR A 29 6.53 7.42 3.56
C THR A 29 7.94 6.97 3.19
N LYS A 30 8.80 6.69 4.18
CA LYS A 30 10.16 6.19 3.95
C LYS A 30 10.14 4.85 3.21
N VAL A 31 9.33 3.90 3.65
CA VAL A 31 9.23 2.57 3.00
C VAL A 31 8.70 2.68 1.58
N ARG A 32 7.65 3.49 1.34
CA ARG A 32 7.10 3.71 -0.01
C ARG A 32 8.14 4.34 -0.96
N ARG A 33 8.89 5.34 -0.49
CA ARG A 33 9.97 5.95 -1.27
C ARG A 33 11.10 4.97 -1.60
N THR A 34 11.40 4.01 -0.72
CA THR A 34 12.39 2.97 -1.01
C THR A 34 11.97 2.12 -2.21
N SER A 35 10.70 1.71 -2.28
CA SER A 35 10.19 0.94 -3.43
C SER A 35 10.34 1.71 -4.75
N GLU A 36 10.00 3.00 -4.76
CA GLU A 36 10.17 3.86 -5.93
C GLU A 36 11.65 4.07 -6.28
N ALA A 37 12.53 4.24 -5.28
CA ALA A 37 13.96 4.42 -5.51
C ALA A 37 14.62 3.18 -6.13
N LEU A 38 14.18 1.97 -5.75
CA LEU A 38 14.65 0.72 -6.34
C LEU A 38 14.25 0.57 -7.81
N ALA A 39 13.07 1.05 -8.18
CA ALA A 39 12.57 0.99 -9.56
C ALA A 39 13.08 2.15 -10.43
N ARG A 40 13.48 3.28 -9.83
CA ARG A 40 13.92 4.49 -10.51
C ARG A 40 14.95 4.30 -11.65
N PRO A 41 15.98 3.44 -11.54
CA PRO A 41 16.97 3.30 -12.61
C PRO A 41 16.48 2.49 -13.82
N LEU A 42 15.31 1.85 -13.75
CA LEU A 42 14.76 1.04 -14.83
C LEU A 42 14.30 1.90 -16.01
N ALA A 43 14.55 1.45 -17.23
CA ALA A 43 13.93 2.04 -18.42
C ALA A 43 12.43 1.70 -18.45
N PRO A 44 11.58 2.50 -19.14
CA PRO A 44 10.14 2.23 -19.19
C PRO A 44 9.76 0.79 -19.59
N ASP A 45 10.49 0.20 -20.54
CA ASP A 45 10.21 -1.15 -21.04
C ASP A 45 10.54 -2.24 -20.00
N ASP A 46 11.53 -1.99 -19.12
CA ASP A 46 11.93 -2.92 -18.06
C ASP A 46 10.80 -3.13 -17.03
N TYR A 47 9.93 -2.14 -16.85
CA TYR A 47 8.83 -2.20 -15.88
C TYR A 47 7.80 -3.28 -16.21
N GLY A 48 7.68 -3.65 -17.48
CA GLY A 48 6.73 -4.65 -17.99
C GLY A 48 7.30 -6.07 -18.11
N LEU A 49 8.62 -6.25 -17.97
CA LEU A 49 9.28 -7.51 -18.27
C LEU A 49 8.89 -8.62 -17.27
N GLN A 50 8.56 -9.80 -17.80
CA GLN A 50 8.40 -11.04 -17.03
C GLN A 50 9.27 -12.13 -17.66
N ALA A 51 10.50 -12.30 -17.13
CA ALA A 51 11.47 -13.25 -17.69
C ALA A 51 11.10 -14.73 -17.48
N MET A 52 10.40 -15.05 -16.39
CA MET A 52 9.90 -16.38 -16.06
C MET A 52 8.65 -16.26 -15.16
N PRO A 53 7.78 -17.29 -15.05
CA PRO A 53 6.54 -17.23 -14.29
C PRO A 53 6.72 -16.80 -12.82
N GLU A 54 7.87 -17.08 -12.24
CA GLU A 54 8.19 -16.78 -10.85
C GLU A 54 8.45 -15.28 -10.61
N VAL A 55 8.88 -14.55 -11.64
CA VAL A 55 9.18 -13.12 -11.57
C VAL A 55 7.92 -12.33 -11.94
N SER A 56 7.62 -11.28 -11.18
CA SER A 56 6.60 -10.30 -11.58
C SER A 56 7.28 -9.06 -12.17
N PRO A 57 6.64 -8.37 -13.13
CA PRO A 57 7.12 -7.08 -13.61
C PRO A 57 7.27 -6.05 -12.49
N ALA A 58 8.22 -5.12 -12.61
CA ALA A 58 8.45 -4.09 -11.59
C ALA A 58 7.21 -3.21 -11.38
N LYS A 59 6.46 -2.87 -12.45
CA LYS A 59 5.19 -2.14 -12.30
C LYS A 59 4.14 -2.92 -11.53
N TRP A 60 4.12 -4.25 -11.69
CA TRP A 60 3.21 -5.11 -10.93
C TRP A 60 3.55 -5.06 -9.44
N HIS A 61 4.83 -5.06 -9.05
CA HIS A 61 5.22 -4.92 -7.64
C HIS A 61 4.83 -3.57 -7.03
N LEU A 62 5.05 -2.47 -7.77
CA LEU A 62 4.65 -1.13 -7.31
C LEU A 62 3.14 -1.04 -7.10
N ALA A 63 2.36 -1.56 -8.05
CA ALA A 63 0.90 -1.57 -7.95
C ALA A 63 0.38 -2.55 -6.89
N HIS A 64 0.94 -3.76 -6.80
CA HIS A 64 0.56 -4.78 -5.80
C HIS A 64 0.72 -4.29 -4.37
N THR A 65 1.83 -3.64 -4.06
CA THR A 65 2.04 -3.11 -2.71
C THR A 65 1.08 -1.96 -2.38
N SER A 66 0.63 -1.18 -3.38
CA SER A 66 -0.42 -0.17 -3.21
C SER A 66 -1.79 -0.80 -2.99
N TRP A 67 -2.13 -1.81 -3.81
CA TRP A 67 -3.36 -2.60 -3.70
C TRP A 67 -3.54 -3.21 -2.30
N PHE A 68 -2.45 -3.62 -1.64
CA PHE A 68 -2.51 -4.15 -0.28
C PHE A 68 -3.09 -3.13 0.71
N PHE A 69 -2.59 -1.88 0.69
CA PHE A 69 -3.12 -0.81 1.54
C PHE A 69 -4.53 -0.41 1.14
N GLU A 70 -4.82 -0.33 -0.16
CA GLU A 70 -6.19 -0.05 -0.63
C GLU A 70 -7.19 -1.10 -0.10
N THR A 71 -6.85 -2.38 -0.22
CA THR A 71 -7.71 -3.51 0.12
C THR A 71 -7.90 -3.67 1.62
N PHE A 72 -6.82 -3.65 2.39
CA PHE A 72 -6.84 -4.04 3.79
C PHE A 72 -6.85 -2.85 4.77
N LEU A 73 -6.62 -1.63 4.29
CA LEU A 73 -6.64 -0.43 5.14
C LEU A 73 -7.68 0.59 4.68
N LEU A 74 -7.62 1.05 3.43
CA LEU A 74 -8.46 2.17 2.99
C LEU A 74 -9.93 1.76 2.83
N LYS A 75 -10.20 0.71 2.06
CA LYS A 75 -11.58 0.19 1.87
C LYS A 75 -12.32 -0.11 3.19
N PRO A 76 -11.73 -0.83 4.17
CA PRO A 76 -12.45 -1.16 5.40
C PRO A 76 -12.53 -0.01 6.42
N PHE A 77 -11.55 0.91 6.45
CA PHE A 77 -11.40 1.85 7.57
C PHE A 77 -11.47 3.33 7.20
N LEU A 78 -11.53 3.70 5.90
CA LEU A 78 -11.69 5.09 5.47
C LEU A 78 -13.12 5.31 4.92
N PRO A 79 -14.03 5.95 5.69
CA PRO A 79 -15.39 6.20 5.24
C PRO A 79 -15.45 6.98 3.93
N GLY A 80 -16.24 6.50 2.98
CA GLY A 80 -16.40 7.14 1.67
C GLY A 80 -15.22 6.95 0.72
N TYR A 81 -14.24 6.09 1.04
CA TYR A 81 -13.13 5.79 0.14
C TYR A 81 -13.64 5.26 -1.21
N ARG A 82 -13.08 5.79 -2.29
CA ARG A 82 -13.30 5.32 -3.65
C ARG A 82 -12.05 4.64 -4.13
N GLU A 83 -12.20 3.43 -4.64
CA GLU A 83 -11.11 2.70 -5.26
C GLU A 83 -10.49 3.52 -6.39
N PHE A 84 -9.16 3.44 -6.52
CA PHE A 84 -8.46 4.15 -7.59
C PHE A 84 -8.93 3.70 -8.98
N HIS A 85 -9.11 2.38 -9.15
CA HIS A 85 -9.66 1.81 -10.36
C HIS A 85 -10.35 0.46 -10.07
N PRO A 86 -11.58 0.22 -10.55
CA PRO A 86 -12.37 -0.95 -10.16
C PRO A 86 -11.73 -2.30 -10.57
N GLN A 87 -10.85 -2.31 -11.56
CA GLN A 87 -10.16 -3.53 -12.01
C GLN A 87 -8.90 -3.86 -11.20
N PHE A 88 -8.34 -2.90 -10.46
CA PHE A 88 -7.04 -3.08 -9.80
C PHE A 88 -7.10 -4.09 -8.67
N GLY A 89 -8.26 -4.24 -8.04
CA GLY A 89 -8.55 -5.31 -7.08
C GLY A 89 -8.28 -6.72 -7.62
N HIS A 90 -8.55 -6.97 -8.90
CA HIS A 90 -8.30 -8.25 -9.56
C HIS A 90 -6.86 -8.37 -10.08
N LEU A 91 -6.36 -7.33 -10.77
CA LEU A 91 -5.05 -7.36 -11.45
C LEU A 91 -3.87 -7.48 -10.47
N PHE A 92 -4.02 -6.93 -9.27
CA PHE A 92 -2.94 -6.80 -8.31
C PHE A 92 -3.12 -7.65 -7.04
N ASN A 93 -4.18 -8.46 -6.97
CA ASN A 93 -4.28 -9.52 -5.98
C ASN A 93 -3.23 -10.61 -6.26
N SER A 94 -2.39 -10.91 -5.27
CA SER A 94 -1.33 -11.90 -5.39
C SER A 94 -1.84 -13.34 -5.35
N TYR A 95 -2.68 -13.65 -4.35
CA TYR A 95 -3.16 -15.01 -4.01
C TYR A 95 -4.28 -15.03 -2.95
N TYR A 96 -4.85 -13.88 -2.59
CA TYR A 96 -5.89 -13.78 -1.56
C TYR A 96 -7.24 -14.21 -2.13
N ASN A 97 -7.49 -15.51 -2.17
CA ASN A 97 -8.71 -16.10 -2.74
C ASN A 97 -10.00 -15.64 -2.03
N GLN A 98 -9.90 -15.27 -0.74
CA GLN A 98 -11.03 -14.70 0.01
C GLN A 98 -11.39 -13.27 -0.42
N VAL A 99 -10.44 -12.53 -1.01
CA VAL A 99 -10.67 -11.19 -1.57
C VAL A 99 -11.25 -11.29 -2.98
N GLY A 100 -10.79 -12.27 -3.76
CA GLY A 100 -11.28 -12.54 -5.12
C GLY A 100 -10.31 -13.42 -5.90
N SER A 101 -10.69 -13.77 -7.14
CA SER A 101 -9.82 -14.55 -8.03
C SER A 101 -8.64 -13.68 -8.52
N PRO A 102 -7.37 -14.10 -8.34
CA PRO A 102 -6.21 -13.34 -8.79
C PRO A 102 -5.99 -13.47 -10.31
N PHE A 103 -5.42 -12.43 -10.92
CA PHE A 103 -4.95 -12.51 -12.30
C PHE A 103 -3.82 -13.56 -12.45
N PRO A 104 -3.80 -14.37 -13.54
CA PRO A 104 -2.81 -15.45 -13.68
C PRO A 104 -1.37 -14.96 -13.57
N ARG A 105 -0.63 -15.49 -12.59
CA ARG A 105 0.76 -15.11 -12.33
C ARG A 105 1.67 -15.20 -13.56
N PRO A 106 1.63 -16.27 -14.40
CA PRO A 106 2.49 -16.36 -15.58
C PRO A 106 2.19 -15.33 -16.68
N GLN A 107 1.09 -14.58 -16.57
CA GLN A 107 0.64 -13.62 -17.57
C GLN A 107 0.81 -12.17 -17.12
N ARG A 108 1.41 -11.89 -15.95
CA ARG A 108 1.53 -10.52 -15.41
C ARG A 108 2.27 -9.56 -16.34
N GLY A 109 3.20 -10.05 -17.16
CA GLY A 109 3.86 -9.28 -18.22
C GLY A 109 2.94 -8.84 -19.36
N LEU A 110 1.74 -9.41 -19.49
CA LEU A 110 0.74 -9.01 -20.48
C LEU A 110 -0.11 -7.81 -20.04
N LEU A 111 0.05 -7.34 -18.80
CA LEU A 111 -0.64 -6.16 -18.32
C LEU A 111 -0.06 -4.93 -19.02
N SER A 112 -0.85 -4.26 -19.86
CA SER A 112 -0.43 -3.02 -20.54
C SER A 112 -0.72 -1.75 -19.74
N ARG A 113 -1.41 -1.89 -18.59
CA ARG A 113 -1.83 -0.80 -17.70
C ARG A 113 -1.12 -0.89 -16.36
#